data_AF-A0A959H1P2-F1
#
_entry.id   AF-A0A959H1P2-F1
#
_cell.length_a   1.000
_cell.length_b   1.000
_cell.length_c   1.000
_cell.angle_alpha   90.00
_cell.angle_beta   90.00
_cell.angle_gamma   90.00
#
_symmetry.space_group_name_H-M   'P 1'
#
loop_
_entity.id
_entity.type
_entity.pdbx_description
1 polymer ?
#
loop_
_entity_poly.entity_id
_entity_poly.type
_entity_poly.pdbx_seq_one_letter_code
_entity_poly.pdbx_strand_id
1 'polypeptide(L)'
;MKRLAVHIAVITLSAAACQGPHPSDNDKIIRMVKPSVFHSGSFKPPHPEQKPKVFTAFGDERTDPYYWLNERDNPAVTAYLEAENRYADSVLAPVEALRETLFSELKGRIKEDDSSVPYFKNGYWYLVRFETGKEYPVFSRKKGNLDAAEEILVDVNELAAGKEYC
;
A
#
# COMPACT_ATOMS: atom_id res chain seq x y z
N MET A 1 57.15 69.96 -32.50
CA MET A 1 56.70 68.76 -33.26
C MET A 1 57.61 67.59 -32.90
N LYS A 2 57.01 66.41 -32.66
CA LYS A 2 57.61 65.11 -32.31
C LYS A 2 58.39 65.06 -30.99
N ARG A 3 57.72 64.60 -29.92
CA ARG A 3 58.39 63.92 -28.81
C ARG A 3 57.81 62.51 -28.68
N LEU A 4 58.70 61.56 -28.92
CA LEU A 4 58.52 60.12 -28.91
C LEU A 4 58.26 59.65 -27.47
N ALA A 5 57.09 59.09 -27.20
CA ALA A 5 56.77 58.51 -25.90
C ALA A 5 57.19 57.03 -25.90
N VAL A 6 58.35 56.75 -25.30
CA VAL A 6 58.82 55.38 -25.02
C VAL A 6 57.89 54.77 -23.97
N HIS A 7 57.05 53.83 -24.39
CA HIS A 7 56.20 53.05 -23.49
C HIS A 7 56.98 51.82 -23.00
N ILE A 8 57.40 51.86 -21.73
CA ILE A 8 57.86 50.68 -20.99
C ILE A 8 56.60 49.94 -20.51
N ALA A 9 56.31 48.81 -21.15
CA ALA A 9 55.25 47.90 -20.70
C ALA A 9 55.75 47.09 -19.50
N VAL A 10 55.32 47.48 -18.29
CA VAL A 10 55.51 46.67 -17.08
C VAL A 10 54.33 45.70 -17.00
N ILE A 11 54.61 44.42 -17.21
CA ILE A 11 53.65 43.31 -17.05
C ILE A 11 53.51 43.05 -15.55
N THR A 12 52.37 43.44 -14.96
CA THR A 12 51.97 43.02 -13.62
C THR A 12 51.07 41.78 -13.71
N LEU A 13 51.62 40.64 -13.27
CA LEU A 13 50.91 39.38 -13.12
C LEU A 13 50.07 39.43 -11.83
N SER A 14 48.77 39.68 -11.94
CA SER A 14 47.83 39.58 -10.82
C SER A 14 47.22 38.18 -10.78
N ALA A 15 47.71 37.35 -9.86
CA ALA A 15 47.08 36.07 -9.51
C ALA A 15 45.76 36.33 -8.74
N ALA A 16 44.63 36.30 -9.45
CA ALA A 16 43.31 36.26 -8.84
C ALA A 16 42.90 34.80 -8.63
N ALA A 17 43.36 34.19 -7.54
CA ALA A 17 42.77 32.96 -7.02
C ALA A 17 41.51 33.35 -6.21
N CYS A 18 40.38 33.45 -6.89
CA CYS A 18 39.07 33.39 -6.26
C CYS A 18 38.36 32.12 -6.75
N GLN A 19 38.62 30.99 -6.09
CA GLN A 19 37.67 29.89 -6.14
C GLN A 19 36.36 30.38 -5.50
N GLY A 20 35.30 30.45 -6.31
CA GLY A 20 33.94 30.59 -5.78
C GLY A 20 33.58 29.40 -4.89
N PRO A 21 32.50 29.49 -4.10
CA PRO A 21 32.07 28.39 -3.23
C PRO A 21 31.79 27.15 -4.08
N HIS A 22 32.62 26.10 -3.88
CA HIS A 22 32.36 24.79 -4.45
C HIS A 22 31.17 24.17 -3.70
N PRO A 23 30.13 23.70 -4.41
CA PRO A 23 29.00 23.04 -3.77
C PRO A 23 29.52 21.85 -2.97
N SER A 24 29.11 21.78 -1.71
CA SER A 24 29.55 20.75 -0.79
C SER A 24 29.09 19.38 -1.32
N ASP A 25 29.85 18.32 -1.06
CA ASP A 25 29.48 16.98 -1.55
C ASP A 25 28.11 16.51 -1.00
N ASN A 26 27.63 17.11 0.09
CA ASN A 26 26.26 16.93 0.60
C ASN A 26 25.17 17.44 -0.37
N ASP A 27 25.42 18.53 -1.10
CA ASP A 27 24.47 19.09 -2.09
C ASP A 27 24.29 18.16 -3.30
N LYS A 28 25.31 17.35 -3.60
CA LYS A 28 25.26 16.32 -4.66
C LYS A 28 24.50 15.08 -4.19
N ILE A 29 24.63 14.69 -2.92
CA ILE A 29 23.91 13.54 -2.34
C ILE A 29 22.39 13.83 -2.27
N ILE A 30 21.99 15.03 -1.86
CA ILE A 30 20.58 15.43 -1.78
C ILE A 30 19.89 15.41 -3.16
N ARG A 31 20.62 15.72 -4.24
CA ARG A 31 20.11 15.63 -5.61
C ARG A 31 19.94 14.20 -6.14
N MET A 32 20.61 13.22 -5.53
CA MET A 32 20.59 11.82 -6.00
C MET A 32 19.47 11.00 -5.37
N VAL A 33 18.93 11.44 -4.23
CA VAL A 33 17.74 10.83 -3.61
C VAL A 33 16.51 11.40 -4.28
N LYS A 34 15.80 10.55 -5.06
CA LYS A 34 14.48 10.92 -5.57
C LYS A 34 13.58 11.30 -4.37
N PRO A 35 12.93 12.47 -4.39
CA PRO A 35 12.06 12.86 -3.29
C PRO A 35 10.97 11.81 -3.08
N SER A 36 10.58 11.59 -1.83
CA SER A 36 9.43 10.74 -1.48
C SER A 36 8.23 11.20 -2.29
N VAL A 37 7.51 10.26 -2.91
CA VAL A 37 6.27 10.56 -3.63
C VAL A 37 5.22 11.14 -2.66
N PHE A 38 5.26 10.72 -1.40
CA PHE A 38 4.40 11.21 -0.33
C PHE A 38 4.98 12.47 0.30
N HIS A 39 4.27 13.60 0.12
CA HIS A 39 4.60 14.89 0.71
C HIS A 39 3.53 15.25 1.75
N SER A 40 3.93 15.42 3.01
CA SER A 40 3.06 15.59 4.19
C SER A 40 2.18 16.86 4.21
N GLY A 41 2.32 17.77 3.23
CA GLY A 41 1.58 19.04 3.17
C GLY A 41 0.48 19.14 2.12
N SER A 42 0.25 18.09 1.31
CA SER A 42 -0.65 18.17 0.14
C SER A 42 -2.08 17.67 0.38
N PHE A 43 -2.29 16.84 1.41
CA PHE A 43 -3.59 16.26 1.71
C PHE A 43 -4.01 16.58 3.15
N LYS A 44 -5.27 16.98 3.33
CA LYS A 44 -5.83 17.27 4.65
C LYS A 44 -6.63 16.05 5.13
N PRO A 45 -6.21 15.38 6.21
CA PRO A 45 -6.97 14.26 6.76
C PRO A 45 -8.30 14.75 7.35
N PRO A 46 -9.37 13.93 7.27
CA PRO A 46 -10.59 14.23 8.01
C PRO A 46 -10.31 14.13 9.51
N HIS A 47 -11.02 14.92 10.32
CA HIS A 47 -10.91 14.85 11.77
C HIS A 47 -12.30 14.53 12.35
N PRO A 48 -12.44 13.44 13.12
CA PRO A 48 -13.72 13.07 13.69
C PRO A 48 -14.09 14.02 14.83
N GLU A 49 -15.39 14.21 15.04
CA GLU A 49 -15.88 14.95 16.19
C GLU A 49 -15.54 14.23 17.50
N GLN A 50 -15.14 15.00 18.51
CA GLN A 50 -14.96 14.47 19.87
C GLN A 50 -16.31 14.44 20.59
N LYS A 51 -16.76 13.25 20.98
CA LYS A 51 -17.94 12.99 21.79
C LYS A 51 -17.50 12.23 23.05
N PRO A 52 -17.06 12.94 24.11
CA PRO A 52 -16.53 12.33 25.33
C PRO A 52 -17.49 11.32 25.94
N LYS A 53 -17.04 10.07 26.09
CA LYS A 53 -17.72 9.04 26.86
C LYS A 53 -16.84 8.57 28.01
N VAL A 54 -17.35 8.66 29.23
CA VAL A 54 -16.63 8.22 30.44
C VAL A 54 -16.90 6.74 30.69
N PHE A 55 -15.84 6.01 30.99
CA PHE A 55 -15.84 4.62 31.43
C PHE A 55 -15.31 4.56 32.84
N THR A 56 -16.01 3.84 33.70
CA THR A 56 -15.56 3.55 35.07
C THR A 56 -15.30 2.06 35.18
N ALA A 57 -14.07 1.67 35.51
CA ALA A 57 -13.69 0.27 35.74
C ALA A 57 -12.66 0.20 36.87
N PHE A 58 -12.84 -0.74 37.80
CA PHE A 58 -11.94 -0.99 38.93
C PHE A 58 -11.62 0.25 39.80
N GLY A 59 -12.54 1.24 39.85
CA GLY A 59 -12.36 2.48 40.60
C GLY A 59 -11.66 3.60 39.82
N ASP A 60 -11.22 3.34 38.59
CA ASP A 60 -10.62 4.33 37.70
C ASP A 60 -11.62 4.83 36.65
N GLU A 61 -11.53 6.12 36.34
CA GLU A 61 -12.31 6.76 35.28
C GLU A 61 -11.42 7.08 34.06
N ARG A 62 -11.86 6.66 32.87
CA ARG A 62 -11.23 6.98 31.59
C ARG A 62 -12.24 7.62 30.65
N THR A 63 -11.88 8.72 30.03
CA THR A 63 -12.69 9.35 28.98
C THR A 63 -12.18 8.93 27.60
N ASP A 64 -13.09 8.45 26.75
CA ASP A 64 -12.84 8.16 25.35
C ASP A 64 -13.65 9.14 24.47
N PRO A 65 -13.00 10.13 23.84
CA PRO A 65 -13.66 11.08 22.94
C PRO A 65 -14.19 10.47 21.64
N TYR A 66 -13.79 9.26 21.27
CA TYR A 66 -14.09 8.67 19.97
C TYR A 66 -14.86 7.36 20.05
N TYR A 67 -15.39 7.01 21.23
CA TYR A 67 -16.12 5.76 21.43
C TYR A 67 -17.27 5.57 20.44
N TRP A 68 -17.92 6.65 20.03
CA TRP A 68 -19.03 6.64 19.07
C TRP A 68 -18.63 6.03 17.70
N LEU A 69 -17.34 6.02 17.33
CA LEU A 69 -16.85 5.34 16.11
C LEU A 69 -17.03 3.82 16.14
N ASN A 70 -17.30 3.23 17.30
CA ASN A 70 -17.63 1.81 17.43
C ASN A 70 -19.08 1.47 17.03
N GLU A 71 -19.94 2.48 16.85
CA GLU A 71 -21.36 2.30 16.54
C GLU A 71 -21.56 2.03 15.05
N ARG A 72 -21.58 0.76 14.64
CA ARG A 72 -21.62 0.35 13.22
C ARG A 72 -22.81 0.93 12.43
N ASP A 73 -23.98 1.04 13.06
CA ASP A 73 -25.21 1.53 12.41
C ASP A 73 -25.35 3.05 12.46
N ASN A 74 -24.38 3.77 13.03
CA ASN A 74 -24.43 5.22 13.16
C ASN A 74 -24.02 5.89 11.84
N PRO A 75 -24.89 6.70 11.20
CA PRO A 75 -24.59 7.32 9.90
C PRO A 75 -23.39 8.27 9.95
N ALA A 76 -23.07 8.87 11.11
CA ALA A 76 -21.89 9.71 11.27
C ALA A 76 -20.59 8.89 11.14
N VAL A 77 -20.62 7.60 11.52
CA VAL A 77 -19.46 6.70 11.42
C VAL A 77 -19.23 6.36 9.95
N THR A 78 -20.28 5.98 9.22
CA THR A 78 -20.19 5.73 7.77
C THR A 78 -19.68 6.96 7.03
N ALA A 79 -20.22 8.14 7.32
CA ALA A 79 -19.76 9.39 6.69
C ALA A 79 -18.28 9.69 6.97
N TYR A 80 -17.79 9.39 8.18
CA TYR A 80 -16.38 9.52 8.52
C TYR A 80 -15.50 8.50 7.79
N LEU A 81 -15.91 7.23 7.72
CA LEU A 81 -15.21 6.18 6.98
C LEU A 81 -15.11 6.50 5.48
N GLU A 82 -16.17 7.01 4.87
CA GLU A 82 -16.13 7.46 3.48
C GLU A 82 -15.17 8.64 3.28
N ALA A 83 -15.08 9.55 4.26
CA ALA A 83 -14.13 10.65 4.21
C ALA A 83 -12.67 10.16 4.33
N GLU A 84 -12.42 9.17 5.19
CA GLU A 84 -11.11 8.51 5.29
C GLU A 84 -10.74 7.76 4.01
N ASN A 85 -11.68 7.04 3.39
CA ASN A 85 -11.46 6.37 2.11
C ASN A 85 -11.06 7.37 1.02
N ARG A 86 -11.78 8.49 0.89
CA ARG A 86 -11.43 9.55 -0.07
C ARG A 86 -10.06 10.17 0.21
N TYR A 87 -9.71 10.33 1.48
CA TYR A 87 -8.38 10.82 1.87
C TYR A 87 -7.29 9.81 1.48
N ALA A 88 -7.49 8.52 1.76
CA ALA A 88 -6.58 7.46 1.36
C ALA A 88 -6.40 7.42 -0.17
N ASP A 89 -7.48 7.50 -0.94
CA ASP A 89 -7.44 7.56 -2.41
C ASP A 89 -6.63 8.76 -2.90
N SER A 90 -6.81 9.94 -2.28
CA SER A 90 -6.08 11.14 -2.64
C SER A 90 -4.58 10.99 -2.36
N VAL A 91 -4.22 10.45 -1.20
CA VAL A 91 -2.82 10.21 -0.80
C VAL A 91 -2.14 9.16 -1.69
N LEU A 92 -2.89 8.14 -2.13
CA LEU A 92 -2.37 7.04 -2.95
C LEU A 92 -2.41 7.32 -4.45
N ALA A 93 -3.17 8.33 -4.92
CA ALA A 93 -3.28 8.68 -6.34
C ALA A 93 -1.92 8.83 -7.07
N PRO A 94 -0.85 9.42 -6.47
CA PRO A 94 0.44 9.53 -7.14
C PRO A 94 1.14 8.19 -7.46
N VAL A 95 0.75 7.10 -6.78
CA VAL A 95 1.37 5.77 -6.93
C VAL A 95 0.46 4.75 -7.62
N GLU A 96 -0.62 5.19 -8.27
CA GLU A 96 -1.61 4.29 -8.88
C GLU A 96 -0.99 3.33 -9.90
N ALA A 97 -0.15 3.83 -10.81
CA ALA A 97 0.53 3.00 -11.80
C ALA A 97 1.46 1.94 -11.17
N LEU A 98 2.09 2.27 -10.05
CA LEU A 98 2.92 1.31 -9.31
C LEU A 98 2.04 0.24 -8.65
N ARG A 99 0.89 0.63 -8.09
CA ARG A 99 -0.08 -0.31 -7.49
C ARG A 99 -0.61 -1.30 -8.53
N GLU A 100 -0.98 -0.83 -9.71
CA GLU A 100 -1.45 -1.67 -10.82
C GLU A 100 -0.37 -2.65 -11.31
N THR A 101 0.87 -2.18 -11.40
CA THR A 101 2.02 -3.01 -11.75
C THR A 101 2.22 -4.13 -10.72
N LEU A 102 2.27 -3.77 -9.44
CA LEU A 102 2.41 -4.73 -8.34
C LEU A 102 1.23 -5.71 -8.28
N PHE A 103 0.00 -5.24 -8.50
CA PHE A 103 -1.18 -6.09 -8.54
C PHE A 103 -1.05 -7.14 -9.65
N SER A 104 -0.66 -6.73 -10.85
CA SER A 104 -0.49 -7.62 -12.00
C SER A 104 0.64 -8.64 -11.77
N GLU A 105 1.75 -8.20 -11.19
CA GLU A 105 2.87 -9.08 -10.82
C GLU A 105 2.46 -10.11 -9.76
N LEU A 106 1.76 -9.69 -8.72
CA LEU A 106 1.31 -10.57 -7.65
C LEU A 106 0.28 -11.57 -8.17
N LYS A 107 -0.69 -11.11 -8.97
CA LYS A 107 -1.67 -12.00 -9.61
C LYS A 107 -0.99 -13.01 -10.52
N GLY A 108 -0.02 -12.57 -11.34
CA GLY A 108 0.73 -13.46 -12.23
C GLY A 108 1.60 -14.50 -11.53
N ARG A 109 1.88 -14.33 -10.22
CA ARG A 109 2.60 -15.33 -9.39
C ARG A 109 1.67 -16.33 -8.72
N ILE A 110 0.36 -16.12 -8.76
CA ILE A 110 -0.63 -17.03 -8.21
C ILE A 110 -1.02 -18.03 -9.28
N LYS A 111 -0.99 -19.32 -8.93
CA LYS A 111 -1.51 -20.38 -9.78
C LYS A 111 -3.03 -20.46 -9.57
N GLU A 112 -3.81 -20.05 -10.57
CA GLU A 112 -5.28 -20.00 -10.43
C GLU A 112 -5.92 -21.40 -10.35
N ASP A 113 -5.37 -22.37 -11.09
CA ASP A 113 -5.73 -23.79 -10.96
C ASP A 113 -4.72 -24.48 -10.02
N ASP A 114 -5.07 -24.54 -8.74
CA ASP A 114 -4.25 -25.16 -7.71
C ASP A 114 -5.04 -26.19 -6.91
N SER A 115 -4.35 -27.22 -6.46
CA SER A 115 -4.95 -28.32 -5.71
C SER A 115 -4.07 -28.71 -4.56
N SER A 116 -4.66 -28.89 -3.38
CA SER A 116 -3.96 -29.42 -2.21
C SER A 116 -3.44 -30.83 -2.47
N VAL A 117 -2.34 -31.19 -1.80
CA VAL A 117 -1.89 -32.58 -1.76
C VAL A 117 -2.98 -33.46 -1.12
N PRO A 118 -3.44 -34.54 -1.79
CA PRO A 118 -4.51 -35.38 -1.25
C PRO A 118 -4.09 -36.07 0.04
N TYR A 119 -5.01 -36.15 1.01
CA TYR A 119 -4.79 -36.91 2.25
C TYR A 119 -5.87 -37.96 2.48
N PHE A 120 -5.47 -39.12 3.00
CA PHE A 120 -6.37 -40.24 3.24
C PHE A 120 -6.90 -40.25 4.67
N LYS A 121 -8.22 -40.32 4.83
CA LYS A 121 -8.90 -40.41 6.13
C LYS A 121 -10.21 -41.18 5.98
N ASN A 122 -10.46 -42.13 6.89
CA ASN A 122 -11.73 -42.87 6.99
C ASN A 122 -12.19 -43.54 5.67
N GLY A 123 -11.26 -44.06 4.86
CA GLY A 123 -11.61 -44.70 3.58
C GLY A 123 -11.79 -43.73 2.41
N TYR A 124 -11.52 -42.44 2.59
CA TYR A 124 -11.61 -41.42 1.54
C TYR A 124 -10.32 -40.61 1.42
N TRP A 125 -9.99 -40.23 0.20
CA TRP A 125 -9.02 -39.20 -0.11
C TRP A 125 -9.73 -37.86 -0.17
N TYR A 126 -9.23 -36.85 0.53
CA TYR A 126 -9.78 -35.50 0.53
C TYR A 126 -8.90 -34.57 -0.28
N LEU A 127 -9.54 -33.69 -1.04
CA LEU A 127 -8.89 -32.71 -1.90
C LEU A 127 -9.59 -31.36 -1.76
N VAL A 128 -8.79 -30.30 -1.83
CA VAL A 128 -9.25 -28.93 -2.00
C VAL A 128 -8.65 -28.44 -3.30
N ARG A 129 -9.46 -27.84 -4.17
CA ARG A 129 -8.98 -27.25 -5.41
C ARG A 129 -9.55 -25.85 -5.62
N PHE A 130 -8.80 -25.03 -6.33
CA PHE A 130 -9.21 -23.76 -6.88
C PHE A 130 -9.31 -23.92 -8.39
N GLU A 131 -10.34 -23.33 -8.98
CA GLU A 131 -10.57 -23.39 -10.42
C GLU A 131 -10.24 -22.02 -11.04
N THR A 132 -9.75 -22.00 -12.28
CA THR A 132 -9.39 -20.76 -12.97
C THR A 132 -10.58 -19.79 -13.01
N GLY A 133 -10.35 -18.53 -12.63
CA GLY A 133 -11.40 -17.51 -12.54
C GLY A 133 -12.41 -17.70 -11.40
N LYS A 134 -12.20 -18.64 -10.48
CA LYS A 134 -13.00 -18.81 -9.26
C LYS A 134 -12.21 -18.29 -8.05
N GLU A 135 -12.91 -17.60 -7.16
CA GLU A 135 -12.29 -16.98 -5.99
C GLU A 135 -12.25 -17.91 -4.77
N TYR A 136 -13.09 -18.96 -4.78
CA TYR A 136 -13.28 -19.83 -3.64
C TYR A 136 -12.95 -21.30 -3.93
N PRO A 137 -12.54 -22.07 -2.91
CA PRO A 137 -12.18 -23.47 -3.08
C PRO A 137 -13.41 -24.37 -3.26
N VAL A 138 -13.18 -25.48 -3.95
CA VAL A 138 -14.09 -26.63 -3.98
C VAL A 138 -13.51 -27.73 -3.10
N PHE A 139 -14.29 -28.20 -2.13
CA PHE A 139 -13.96 -29.32 -1.27
C PHE A 139 -14.52 -30.60 -1.85
N SER A 140 -13.68 -31.60 -2.07
CA SER A 140 -14.10 -32.89 -2.63
C SER A 140 -13.42 -34.07 -1.95
N ARG A 141 -13.94 -35.26 -2.22
CA ARG A 141 -13.35 -36.52 -1.78
C ARG A 141 -13.47 -37.62 -2.83
N LYS A 142 -12.62 -38.63 -2.72
CA LYS A 142 -12.63 -39.85 -3.55
C LYS A 142 -12.56 -41.09 -2.67
N LYS A 143 -13.31 -42.14 -3.00
CA LYS A 143 -13.42 -43.34 -2.14
C LYS A 143 -12.30 -44.34 -2.41
N GLY A 144 -11.55 -44.71 -1.37
CA GLY A 144 -10.52 -45.76 -1.39
C GLY A 144 -9.21 -45.38 -2.11
N ASN A 145 -9.29 -45.02 -3.39
CA ASN A 145 -8.15 -44.63 -4.22
C ASN A 145 -8.39 -43.28 -4.94
N LEU A 146 -7.34 -42.73 -5.55
CA LEU A 146 -7.38 -41.42 -6.23
C LEU A 146 -8.00 -41.47 -7.65
N ASP A 147 -8.16 -42.66 -8.21
CA ASP A 147 -8.80 -42.87 -9.52
C ASP A 147 -10.33 -43.08 -9.39
N ALA A 148 -10.83 -43.21 -8.17
CA ALA A 148 -12.26 -43.31 -7.89
C ALA A 148 -12.99 -42.02 -8.27
N ALA A 149 -14.29 -42.16 -8.53
CA ALA A 149 -15.17 -41.04 -8.82
C ALA A 149 -15.08 -39.97 -7.73
N GLU A 150 -15.02 -38.71 -8.15
CA GLU A 150 -14.97 -37.56 -7.25
C GLU A 150 -16.37 -37.23 -6.73
N GLU A 151 -16.47 -37.06 -5.42
CA GLU A 151 -17.66 -36.58 -4.72
C GLU A 151 -17.37 -35.15 -4.22
N ILE A 152 -18.11 -34.16 -4.73
CA ILE A 152 -18.04 -32.78 -4.23
C ILE A 152 -18.77 -32.72 -2.90
N LEU A 153 -18.10 -32.21 -1.86
CA LEU A 153 -18.67 -32.01 -0.54
C LEU A 153 -19.28 -30.62 -0.41
N VAL A 154 -18.53 -29.60 -0.82
CA VAL A 154 -18.94 -28.20 -0.76
C VAL A 154 -18.28 -27.44 -1.91
N ASP A 155 -19.08 -26.79 -2.74
CA ASP A 155 -18.60 -25.74 -3.64
C ASP A 155 -18.90 -24.37 -3.04
N VAL A 156 -17.85 -23.69 -2.59
CA VAL A 156 -17.99 -22.38 -1.95
C VAL A 156 -18.36 -21.30 -2.98
N ASN A 157 -18.05 -21.49 -4.27
CA ASN A 157 -18.43 -20.56 -5.32
C ASN A 157 -19.95 -20.54 -5.55
N GLU A 158 -20.62 -21.70 -5.44
CA GLU A 158 -22.07 -21.77 -5.47
C GLU A 158 -22.69 -21.09 -4.24
N LEU A 159 -22.08 -21.27 -3.06
CA LEU A 159 -22.54 -20.61 -1.83
C LEU A 159 -22.35 -19.09 -1.85
N ALA A 160 -21.31 -18.62 -2.53
CA ALA A 160 -20.98 -17.21 -2.69
C ALA A 160 -21.77 -16.52 -3.81
N ALA A 161 -22.44 -17.28 -4.67
CA ALA A 161 -23.17 -16.73 -5.81
C ALA A 161 -24.20 -15.68 -5.37
N GLY A 162 -24.08 -14.46 -5.91
CA GLY A 162 -24.98 -13.34 -5.62
C GLY A 162 -24.77 -12.65 -4.27
N LYS A 163 -23.68 -12.96 -3.55
CA LYS A 163 -23.31 -12.30 -2.30
C LYS A 163 -22.08 -11.43 -2.50
N GLU A 164 -22.04 -10.27 -1.84
CA GLU A 164 -20.86 -9.39 -1.84
C GLU A 164 -19.69 -9.96 -1.02
N TYR A 165 -20.00 -10.86 -0.08
CA TYR A 165 -19.02 -11.53 0.78
C TYR A 165 -19.57 -12.89 1.23
N CYS A 166 -18.72 -13.92 1.26
CA CYS A 166 -19.05 -15.29 1.67
C CYS A 166 -17.92 -15.91 2.50
#